data_AF-A0A2N9WSW1-F1
#
_entry.id   AF-A0A2N9WSW1-F1
#
_cell.length_a   1.000
_cell.length_b   1.000
_cell.length_c   1.000
_cell.angle_alpha   90.00
_cell.angle_beta   90.00
_cell.angle_gamma   90.00
#
_symmetry.space_group_name_H-M   'P 1'
#
loop_
_entity.id
_entity.type
_entity.pdbx_description
1 polymer ?
#
loop_
_entity_poly.entity_id
_entity_poly.type
_entity_poly.pdbx_seq_one_letter_code
_entity_poly.pdbx_strand_id
1 'polypeptide(L)' 'MATDNGWVLLASDAAWSHLNYQQMRLPLKLANLIMDNPRAYVTTLQALQQLHQGGAATIHLSHEGEV' A
#
# COMPACT_ATOMS: atom_id res chain seq x y z
N MET A 1 6.43 7.95 -10.53
CA MET A 1 6.61 8.98 -11.58
C MET A 1 6.81 10.33 -10.91
N ALA A 2 7.70 11.17 -11.42
CA ALA A 2 7.80 12.55 -10.96
C ALA A 2 6.74 13.39 -11.67
N THR A 3 5.98 14.16 -10.91
CA THR A 3 4.95 15.09 -11.41
C THR A 3 5.28 16.50 -10.93
N ASP A 4 4.61 17.51 -11.47
CA ASP A 4 4.76 18.90 -11.01
C ASP A 4 4.37 19.09 -9.53
N ASN A 5 3.58 18.15 -8.97
CA ASN A 5 3.17 18.10 -7.57
C ASN A 5 4.07 17.21 -6.69
N GLY A 6 5.20 16.73 -7.21
CA GLY A 6 6.12 15.82 -6.52
C GLY A 6 6.02 14.38 -7.02
N TRP A 7 6.59 13.45 -6.25
CA TRP A 7 6.61 12.04 -6.63
C TRP A 7 5.26 11.38 -6.39
N VAL A 8 4.83 10.59 -7.37
CA VAL A 8 3.64 9.75 -7.29
C VAL A 8 4.03 8.29 -7.47
N LEU A 9 3.63 7.45 -6.52
CA LEU A 9 3.78 5.99 -6.57
C LEU A 9 2.42 5.35 -6.86
N LEU A 10 2.33 4.59 -7.95
CA LEU A 10 1.16 3.75 -8.21
C LEU A 10 1.42 2.38 -7.58
N ALA A 11 0.79 2.10 -6.44
CA ALA A 11 0.95 0.85 -5.70
C ALA A 11 -0.09 -0.22 -6.09
N SER A 12 -1.14 0.14 -6.84
CA SER A 12 -2.12 -0.82 -7.39
C SER A 12 -2.69 -1.79 -6.34
N ASP A 13 -2.34 -3.08 -6.43
CA ASP A 13 -2.76 -4.21 -5.58
C ASP A 13 -1.72 -4.56 -4.49
N ALA A 14 -0.58 -3.88 -4.48
CA ALA A 14 0.42 -3.99 -3.42
C ALA A 14 -0.12 -3.55 -2.04
N ALA A 15 -1.18 -2.72 -2.05
CA ALA A 15 -2.03 -2.46 -0.90
C ALA A 15 -3.48 -2.27 -1.38
N TRP A 16 -4.45 -2.85 -0.68
CA TRP A 16 -5.86 -2.73 -1.05
C TRP A 16 -6.57 -1.53 -0.41
N SER A 17 -5.99 -0.96 0.64
CA SER A 17 -6.50 0.25 1.31
C SER A 17 -5.36 1.06 1.91
N HIS A 18 -5.50 2.38 1.98
CA HIS A 18 -4.53 3.26 2.64
C HIS A 18 -4.30 2.86 4.11
N LEU A 19 -5.34 2.31 4.76
CA LEU A 19 -5.23 1.80 6.13
C LEU A 19 -4.20 0.68 6.26
N ASN A 20 -3.91 -0.08 5.20
CA ASN A 20 -2.95 -1.19 5.26
C ASN A 20 -1.55 -0.70 5.61
N TYR A 21 -1.08 0.40 5.03
CA TYR A 21 0.27 0.92 5.29
C TYR A 21 0.27 2.09 6.30
N GLN A 22 -0.82 2.86 6.41
CA GLN A 22 -0.90 3.94 7.40
C GLN A 22 -0.98 3.41 8.84
N GLN A 23 -1.73 2.32 9.05
CA GLN A 23 -1.97 1.75 10.38
C GLN A 23 -1.39 0.34 10.54
N MET A 24 -0.63 -0.17 9.55
CA MET A 24 -0.20 -1.56 9.48
C MET A 24 -1.36 -2.56 9.64
N ARG A 25 -2.55 -2.18 9.17
CA ARG A 25 -3.74 -3.03 9.29
C ARG A 25 -3.71 -4.10 8.21
N LEU A 26 -3.36 -5.31 8.60
CA LEU A 26 -3.37 -6.44 7.67
C LEU A 26 -4.80 -6.78 7.22
N PRO A 27 -4.98 -7.24 5.98
CA PRO A 27 -6.26 -7.75 5.53
C PRO A 27 -6.65 -8.99 6.34
N LEU A 28 -7.95 -9.32 6.35
CA LEU A 28 -8.48 -10.48 7.05
C LEU A 28 -7.71 -11.75 6.65
N LYS A 29 -7.58 -12.74 7.54
CA LYS A 29 -6.84 -13.98 7.23
C LYS A 29 -7.34 -14.72 5.98
N LEU A 30 -8.60 -14.54 5.59
CA LEU A 30 -9.14 -15.08 4.34
C LEU A 30 -8.45 -14.50 3.09
N ALA A 31 -7.95 -13.26 3.17
CA ALA A 31 -7.11 -12.69 2.13
C ALA A 31 -5.83 -13.49 1.91
N ASN A 32 -5.27 -14.12 2.95
CA ASN A 32 -4.09 -14.97 2.80
C ASN A 32 -4.36 -16.23 1.96
N LEU A 33 -5.63 -16.58 1.72
CA LEU A 33 -5.99 -17.71 0.87
C LEU A 33 -5.79 -17.39 -0.62
N ILE A 34 -5.93 -16.11 -0.99
CA ILE A 34 -5.74 -15.61 -2.36
C ILE A 34 -4.38 -14.95 -2.56
N MET A 35 -3.62 -14.76 -1.48
CA MET A 35 -2.35 -14.02 -1.48
C MET A 35 -1.18 -15.01 -1.51
N ASP A 36 -0.42 -14.98 -2.61
CA ASP A 36 0.66 -15.93 -2.92
C ASP A 36 1.76 -15.97 -1.84
N ASN A 37 2.12 -14.82 -1.26
CA ASN A 37 3.10 -14.74 -0.18
C ASN A 37 2.76 -13.65 0.87
N PRO A 38 2.16 -14.04 2.01
CA PRO A 38 1.79 -13.09 3.06
C PRO A 38 2.98 -12.35 3.70
N ARG A 39 4.19 -12.95 3.73
CA ARG A 39 5.38 -12.29 4.30
C ARG A 39 5.88 -11.17 3.39
N ALA A 40 5.94 -11.45 2.08
CA ALA A 40 6.32 -10.44 1.09
C ALA A 40 5.32 -9.27 1.10
N TYR A 41 4.03 -9.55 1.28
CA TYR A 41 3.01 -8.51 1.43
C TYR A 41 3.28 -7.58 2.61
N VAL A 42 3.59 -8.13 3.79
CA VAL A 42 3.94 -7.32 4.98
C VAL A 42 5.17 -6.44 4.72
N THR A 43 6.21 -6.98 4.07
CA THR A 43 7.41 -6.21 3.71
C THR A 43 7.06 -5.05 2.77
N THR A 44 6.19 -5.29 1.79
CA THR A 44 5.68 -4.24 0.90
C THR A 44 4.93 -3.15 1.66
N LEU A 45 4.06 -3.52 2.61
CA LEU A 45 3.36 -2.53 3.44
C LEU A 45 4.31 -1.68 4.28
N GLN A 46 5.39 -2.27 4.81
CA GLN A 46 6.41 -1.53 5.56
C GLN A 46 7.14 -0.51 4.68
N ALA A 47 7.47 -0.88 3.44
CA ALA A 47 8.09 0.04 2.48
C ALA A 47 7.15 1.21 2.13
N LEU A 48 5.85 0.92 1.90
CA LEU A 48 4.84 1.94 1.66
C LEU A 48 4.65 2.86 2.87
N GLN A 49 4.68 2.31 4.08
CA GLN A 49 4.59 3.09 5.31
C GLN A 49 5.75 4.07 5.43
N GLN A 50 6.99 3.62 5.20
CA GLN A 50 8.18 4.48 5.25
C GLN A 50 8.10 5.60 4.20
N LEU A 51 7.67 5.27 2.98
CA LEU A 51 7.49 6.24 1.90
C LEU A 51 6.43 7.30 2.25
N HIS A 52 5.32 6.87 2.85
CA HIS A 52 4.25 7.76 3.30
C HIS A 52 4.69 8.66 4.46
N GLN A 53 5.36 8.11 5.47
CA GLN A 53 5.86 8.86 6.62
C GLN A 53 6.96 9.86 6.23
N GLY A 54 7.78 9.52 5.24
CA GLY A 54 8.80 10.42 4.69
C GLY A 54 8.22 11.62 3.93
N GLY A 55 6.91 11.63 3.62
CA GLY A 55 6.25 12.69 2.86
C GLY A 55 6.76 12.83 1.42
N ALA A 56 7.56 11.86 0.95
CA ALA A 56 8.32 11.96 -0.28
C ALA A 56 7.48 11.65 -1.52
N ALA A 57 6.35 10.96 -1.36
CA ALA A 57 5.49 10.62 -2.48
C ALA A 57 4.01 10.44 -2.08
N THR A 58 3.12 10.83 -2.98
CA THR A 58 1.70 10.47 -2.94
C THR A 58 1.53 9.05 -3.47
N ILE A 59 0.83 8.20 -2.73
CA ILE A 59 0.63 6.79 -3.07
C ILE A 59 -0.80 6.61 -3.59
N HIS A 60 -0.94 6.06 -4.80
CA HIS A 60 -2.23 5.70 -5.36
C HIS A 60 -2.47 4.19 -5.41
N LEU A 61 -3.66 3.76 -4.98
CA LEU A 61 -4.08 2.35 -4.97
C LEU A 61 -5.11 2.06 -6.08
N SER A 62 -5.26 0.79 -6.47
CA SER A 62 -6.28 0.40 -7.45
C SER A 62 -7.70 0.40 -6.87
N HIS A 63 -7.82 0.26 -5.55
CA HIS A 63 -9.10 0.14 -4.83
C HIS A 63 -9.40 1.38 -3.96
N GLU A 64 -8.97 2.58 -4.37
CA GLU A 64 -9.31 3.85 -3.71
C GLU A 64 -10.83 4.14 -3.81
N GLY A 65 -11.65 3.43 -3.03
CA GLY A 65 -13.10 3.63 -3.02
C GLY A 65 -13.96 2.43 -2.66
N GLU A 66 -13.42 1.22 -2.56
CA GLU A 66 -14.19 0.06 -2.09
C GLU A 66 -14.06 -0.07 -0.56
N VAL A 67 -15.13 0.34 0.12
CA VAL A 67 -15.31 0.31 1.58
C VAL A 67 -16.07 -0.94 1.99
#